data_AF-A0A1A8ZAV1-F1
#
_entry.id   AF-A0A1A8ZAV1-F1
#
_cell.length_a   1.000
_cell.length_b   1.000
_cell.length_c   1.000
_cell.angle_alpha   90.00
_cell.angle_beta   90.00
_cell.angle_gamma   90.00
#
_symmetry.space_group_name_H-M   'P 1'
#
loop_
_entity.id
_entity.type
_entity.pdbx_description
1 polymer ?
#
loop_
_entity_poly.entity_id
_entity_poly.type
_entity_poly.pdbx_seq_one_letter_code
_entity_poly.pdbx_strand_id
1 'polypeptide(L)'
;MAPGGQHFPGAAIDVELYPAVDDGRVLATITHADTEQRWRRSVQRRLILGRVDDTPDRVGVFALDSRRAYRHLVGAERDARLLIPRVYQLDAITAGVLWAVANLDLSLLLDDARLDAAQAAASSYKDMAASAASHDIAEDLDPVSRLWIGSAFCADHIRRHYHLLSDVPVYWTREQRGEEASTWLLFRHKLSYLRDTAMQFRSASQPMIRMFCLPSHAVAASSMSERILLLLAVALMESFGIHTAVTDDPEYTTLPGLVMDKQRAIMATWIRADDVWHVDATEHRNTIAAYRDALGHVQAHSVTANDTPGGRLRHLADYLNLDWHWLQNRCADLGQYGFAGLAEPRSRLLSLDGVDQACRFIGTLP
;
A
#
# COMPACT_ATOMS: atom_id res chain seq x y z
N MET A 1 13.32 0.08 15.51
CA MET A 1 13.67 0.49 14.13
C MET A 1 12.82 -0.30 13.17
N ALA A 2 12.15 0.35 12.21
CA ALA A 2 11.51 -0.32 11.10
C ALA A 2 12.60 -0.72 10.08
N PRO A 3 12.68 -2.00 9.69
CA PRO A 3 13.74 -2.47 8.81
C PRO A 3 13.64 -1.83 7.42
N GLY A 4 14.79 -1.75 6.74
CA GLY A 4 14.84 -1.44 5.31
C GLY A 4 14.35 -2.62 4.45
N GLY A 5 14.29 -2.38 3.15
CA GLY A 5 13.87 -3.33 2.13
C GLY A 5 14.60 -3.08 0.81
N GLN A 6 13.96 -3.35 -0.32
CA GLN A 6 14.56 -3.15 -1.64
C GLN A 6 14.65 -1.66 -2.01
N HIS A 7 13.59 -0.90 -1.73
CA HIS A 7 13.49 0.54 -1.91
C HIS A 7 13.34 1.28 -0.58
N PHE A 8 12.90 0.59 0.48
CA PHE A 8 12.77 1.20 1.79
C PHE A 8 14.14 1.37 2.46
N PRO A 9 14.57 2.61 2.80
CA PRO A 9 15.89 2.85 3.39
C PRO A 9 15.99 2.39 4.86
N GLY A 10 14.86 2.08 5.50
CA GLY A 10 14.76 1.86 6.93
C GLY A 10 14.40 3.16 7.66
N ALA A 11 13.65 3.04 8.76
CA ALA A 11 13.20 4.19 9.52
C ALA A 11 13.35 3.98 11.03
N ALA A 12 13.86 5.00 11.72
CA ALA A 12 13.87 5.01 13.18
C ALA A 12 12.44 5.24 13.70
N ILE A 13 12.04 4.39 14.65
CA ILE A 13 10.81 4.54 15.41
C ILE A 13 11.22 4.45 16.88
N ASP A 14 10.99 5.53 17.63
CA ASP A 14 11.15 5.55 19.07
C ASP A 14 10.04 4.71 19.71
N VAL A 15 10.37 3.95 20.73
CA VAL A 15 9.42 3.08 21.41
C VAL A 15 9.55 3.29 22.91
N GLU A 16 8.42 3.57 23.56
CA GLU A 16 8.30 3.58 25.02
C GLU A 16 7.35 2.46 25.44
N LEU A 17 7.81 1.54 26.29
CA LEU A 17 7.06 0.36 26.71
C LEU A 17 6.60 0.53 28.16
N TYR A 18 5.30 0.36 28.38
CA TYR A 18 4.66 0.48 29.68
C TYR A 18 3.89 -0.80 30.03
N PRO A 19 3.83 -1.19 31.31
CA PRO A 19 2.97 -2.28 31.75
C PRO A 19 1.50 -1.89 31.56
N ALA A 20 0.73 -2.82 31.03
CA ALA A 20 -0.69 -2.67 30.76
C ALA A 20 -1.51 -3.85 31.30
N VAL A 21 -2.79 -3.60 31.52
CA VAL A 21 -3.79 -4.62 31.87
C VAL A 21 -4.88 -4.64 30.81
N ASP A 22 -5.45 -5.80 30.50
CA ASP A 22 -6.64 -5.92 29.66
C ASP A 22 -7.87 -6.23 30.53
N ASP A 23 -8.65 -5.20 30.90
CA ASP A 23 -9.89 -5.33 31.69
C ASP A 23 -11.15 -5.41 30.81
N GLY A 24 -10.97 -5.78 29.53
CA GLY A 24 -11.89 -5.47 28.44
C GLY A 24 -11.49 -4.19 27.69
N ARG A 25 -10.56 -3.41 28.25
CA ARG A 25 -9.83 -2.32 27.62
C ARG A 25 -8.35 -2.47 27.97
N VAL A 26 -7.47 -2.14 27.03
CA VAL A 26 -6.02 -2.14 27.30
C VAL A 26 -5.63 -0.81 27.93
N LEU A 27 -5.20 -0.87 29.19
CA LEU A 27 -4.84 0.30 29.99
C LEU A 27 -3.36 0.25 30.38
N ALA A 28 -2.53 1.06 29.72
CA ALA A 28 -1.12 1.20 30.06
C ALA A 28 -0.93 2.21 31.21
N THR A 29 -0.04 1.88 32.15
CA THR A 29 0.26 2.74 33.31
C THR A 29 1.43 3.65 32.98
N ILE A 30 1.20 4.96 33.01
CA ILE A 30 2.20 5.98 32.67
C ILE A 30 2.57 6.76 33.93
N THR A 31 3.84 6.68 34.32
CA THR A 31 4.38 7.41 35.46
C THR A 31 4.48 8.90 35.15
N HIS A 32 4.09 9.76 36.10
CA HIS A 32 3.96 11.22 35.93
C HIS A 32 5.28 11.94 35.52
N ALA A 33 6.43 11.31 35.71
CA ALA A 33 7.73 11.83 35.26
C ALA A 33 7.90 11.83 33.73
N ASP A 34 7.10 11.02 33.00
CA ASP A 34 7.23 10.84 31.55
C ASP A 34 6.20 11.64 30.74
N THR A 35 5.15 12.17 31.39
CA THR A 35 3.94 12.71 30.73
C THR A 35 4.05 14.15 30.23
N GLU A 36 4.88 15.02 30.84
CA GLU A 36 4.66 16.48 30.68
C GLU A 36 5.30 17.16 29.46
N GLN A 37 6.32 16.59 28.81
CA GLN A 37 6.97 17.26 27.65
C GLN A 37 7.38 16.36 26.47
N ARG A 38 7.67 15.08 26.70
CA ARG A 38 8.30 14.23 25.68
C ARG A 38 7.37 13.81 24.54
N TRP A 39 6.09 13.58 24.80
CA TRP A 39 5.17 13.01 23.82
C TRP A 39 4.60 14.04 22.82
N ARG A 40 4.58 15.32 23.19
CA ARG A 40 3.80 16.34 22.48
C ARG A 40 4.47 16.87 21.21
N ARG A 41 5.79 16.69 21.03
CA ARG A 41 6.56 17.39 19.96
C ARG A 41 7.77 16.62 19.41
N SER A 42 7.74 15.29 19.34
CA SER A 42 8.84 14.58 18.69
C SER A 42 8.82 14.82 17.18
N VAL A 43 9.97 15.23 16.62
CA VAL A 43 10.19 15.30 15.17
C VAL A 43 10.23 13.89 14.57
N GLN A 44 10.72 12.91 15.33
CA GLN A 44 10.75 11.50 14.95
C GLN A 44 9.49 10.75 15.37
N ARG A 45 9.09 9.73 14.60
CA ARG A 45 7.93 8.90 14.92
C ARG A 45 8.19 8.14 16.22
N ARG A 46 7.21 8.17 17.13
CA ARG A 46 7.25 7.49 18.42
C ARG A 46 5.98 6.70 18.68
N LEU A 47 6.15 5.49 19.18
CA LEU A 47 5.06 4.62 19.62
C LEU A 47 5.10 4.46 21.14
N ILE A 48 3.92 4.55 21.76
CA ILE A 48 3.69 4.16 23.14
C ILE A 48 3.10 2.75 23.11
N LEU A 49 3.76 1.82 23.79
CA LEU A 49 3.39 0.41 23.82
C LEU A 49 2.84 0.03 25.20
N GLY A 50 1.68 -0.60 25.22
CA GLY A 50 1.16 -1.30 26.39
C GLY A 50 1.47 -2.79 26.29
N ARG A 51 2.17 -3.33 27.29
CA ARG A 51 2.45 -4.75 27.41
C ARG A 51 1.50 -5.38 28.41
N VAL A 52 0.67 -6.31 27.94
CA VAL A 52 -0.22 -7.11 28.78
C VAL A 52 0.40 -8.49 28.98
N ASP A 53 0.72 -8.80 30.23
CA ASP A 53 1.29 -10.09 30.66
C ASP A 53 0.17 -10.97 31.26
N ASP A 54 -0.77 -11.43 30.44
CA ASP A 54 -1.92 -12.24 30.91
C ASP A 54 -1.58 -13.73 31.07
N THR A 55 -0.64 -14.27 30.28
CA THR A 55 -0.14 -15.67 30.40
C THR A 55 1.30 -15.81 29.89
N PRO A 56 2.07 -16.82 30.34
CA PRO A 56 3.47 -17.03 29.94
C PRO A 56 3.70 -17.15 28.42
N ASP A 57 2.70 -17.63 27.67
CA ASP A 57 2.82 -17.96 26.24
C ASP A 57 2.16 -16.94 25.31
N ARG A 58 1.51 -15.88 25.84
CA ARG A 58 0.88 -14.82 25.03
C ARG A 58 1.08 -13.45 25.68
N VAL A 59 2.22 -12.82 25.36
CA VAL A 59 2.43 -11.40 25.63
C VAL A 59 1.68 -10.59 24.57
N GLY A 60 0.63 -9.87 24.99
CA GLY A 60 -0.08 -8.93 24.13
C GLY A 60 0.64 -7.58 24.14
N VAL A 61 1.14 -7.15 22.98
CA VAL A 61 1.70 -5.79 22.83
C VAL A 61 0.74 -4.96 22.01
N PHE A 62 0.34 -3.81 22.52
CA PHE A 62 -0.59 -2.89 21.87
C PHE A 62 0.10 -1.55 21.68
N ALA A 63 -0.12 -0.90 20.54
CA ALA A 63 0.61 0.31 20.18
C ALA A 63 -0.31 1.50 19.91
N LEU A 64 0.20 2.69 20.21
CA LEU A 64 -0.44 3.95 19.86
C LEU A 64 0.63 4.96 19.45
N ASP A 65 0.35 5.78 18.43
CA ASP A 65 1.24 6.88 18.07
C ASP A 65 1.26 7.93 19.20
N SER A 66 2.44 8.39 19.60
CA SER A 66 2.57 9.34 20.72
C SER A 66 1.79 10.65 20.49
N ARG A 67 1.61 11.06 19.22
CA ARG A 67 0.83 12.25 18.84
C ARG A 67 -0.66 12.06 19.11
N ARG A 68 -1.12 10.82 19.15
CA ARG A 68 -2.51 10.43 19.46
C ARG A 68 -2.68 10.08 20.94
N ALA A 69 -1.61 9.64 21.61
CA ALA A 69 -1.63 9.24 23.02
C ALA A 69 -2.24 10.27 23.97
N TYR A 70 -1.99 11.57 23.78
CA TYR A 70 -2.56 12.60 24.66
C TYR A 70 -4.09 12.58 24.73
N ARG A 71 -4.78 12.28 23.62
CA ARG A 71 -6.26 12.23 23.59
C ARG A 71 -6.83 11.00 24.29
N HIS A 72 -5.98 10.02 24.58
CA HIS A 72 -6.34 8.74 25.17
C HIS A 72 -5.90 8.62 26.64
N LEU A 73 -5.34 9.69 27.22
CA LEU A 73 -5.00 9.74 28.64
C LEU A 73 -6.25 9.89 29.50
N VAL A 74 -6.32 9.10 30.56
CA VAL A 74 -7.42 9.05 31.54
C VAL A 74 -6.83 9.11 32.96
N GLY A 75 -7.44 9.91 33.84
CA GLY A 75 -7.05 10.04 35.26
C GLY A 75 -6.22 11.29 35.58
N ALA A 76 -6.09 11.61 36.88
CA ALA A 76 -5.42 12.81 37.38
C ALA A 76 -4.31 12.47 38.42
N GLU A 77 -3.18 13.18 38.26
CA GLU A 77 -2.13 13.56 39.24
C GLU A 77 -1.08 12.56 39.77
N ARG A 78 -1.22 11.23 39.75
CA ARG A 78 -0.09 10.32 40.14
C ARG A 78 0.25 9.21 39.16
N ASP A 79 -0.75 8.49 38.66
CA ASP A 79 -0.59 7.46 37.62
C ASP A 79 -1.59 7.72 36.49
N ALA A 80 -1.13 8.29 35.38
CA ALA A 80 -1.98 8.49 34.22
C ALA A 80 -2.20 7.13 33.53
N ARG A 81 -3.45 6.84 33.15
CA ARG A 81 -3.78 5.61 32.41
C ARG A 81 -3.94 5.97 30.95
N LEU A 82 -3.19 5.30 30.07
CA LEU A 82 -3.35 5.44 28.63
C LEU A 82 -4.25 4.33 28.12
N LEU A 83 -5.40 4.70 27.55
CA LEU A 83 -6.30 3.77 26.89
C LEU A 83 -5.78 3.45 25.47
N ILE A 84 -5.28 2.23 25.28
CA ILE A 84 -4.87 1.73 23.97
C ILE A 84 -6.00 0.88 23.39
N PRO A 85 -6.50 1.18 22.19
CA PRO A 85 -7.50 0.33 21.53
C PRO A 85 -6.95 -1.09 21.30
N ARG A 86 -7.72 -2.12 21.68
CA ARG A 86 -7.33 -3.54 21.51
C ARG A 86 -7.02 -3.90 20.05
N VAL A 87 -7.71 -3.24 19.12
CA VAL A 87 -7.50 -3.41 17.67
C VAL A 87 -6.08 -3.02 17.22
N TYR A 88 -5.35 -2.22 18.00
CA TYR A 88 -3.95 -1.87 17.74
C TYR A 88 -2.94 -2.82 18.41
N GLN A 89 -3.34 -4.07 18.66
CA GLN A 89 -2.40 -5.14 18.93
C GLN A 89 -1.35 -5.19 17.81
N LEU A 90 -0.07 -5.21 18.17
CA LEU A 90 1.06 -5.36 17.25
C LEU A 90 1.12 -6.81 16.74
N ASP A 91 0.35 -7.04 15.69
CA ASP A 91 0.30 -8.24 14.88
C ASP A 91 0.92 -7.99 13.48
N ALA A 92 0.88 -8.99 12.60
CA ALA A 92 1.52 -8.87 11.29
C ALA A 92 0.88 -7.82 10.36
N ILE A 93 -0.42 -7.51 10.53
CA ILE A 93 -1.11 -6.46 9.74
C ILE A 93 -0.66 -5.09 10.22
N THR A 94 -0.84 -4.81 11.51
CA THR A 94 -0.46 -3.53 12.12
C THR A 94 1.03 -3.25 12.00
N ALA A 95 1.89 -4.26 12.16
CA ALA A 95 3.32 -4.15 11.94
C ALA A 95 3.65 -3.85 10.46
N GLY A 96 2.98 -4.50 9.51
CA GLY A 96 3.19 -4.24 8.08
C GLY A 96 2.80 -2.81 7.67
N VAL A 97 1.66 -2.32 8.16
CA VAL A 97 1.22 -0.95 7.91
C VAL A 97 2.15 0.06 8.56
N LEU A 98 2.56 -0.16 9.82
CA LEU A 98 3.55 0.69 10.49
C LEU A 98 4.89 0.72 9.76
N TRP A 99 5.37 -0.44 9.29
CA TRP A 99 6.60 -0.55 8.53
C TRP A 99 6.55 0.25 7.22
N ALA A 100 5.48 0.09 6.45
CA ALA A 100 5.29 0.81 5.19
C ALA A 100 5.14 2.32 5.42
N VAL A 101 4.28 2.72 6.37
CA VAL A 101 4.12 4.15 6.69
C VAL A 101 5.44 4.75 7.16
N ALA A 102 6.16 4.13 8.10
CA ALA A 102 7.36 4.72 8.67
C ALA A 102 8.45 4.99 7.61
N ASN A 103 8.65 4.06 6.67
CA ASN A 103 9.61 4.22 5.58
C ASN A 103 9.13 5.27 4.58
N LEU A 104 7.90 5.14 4.06
CA LEU A 104 7.39 6.06 3.04
C LEU A 104 7.32 7.50 3.55
N ASP A 105 6.85 7.67 4.78
CA ASP A 105 6.63 8.96 5.41
C ASP A 105 7.94 9.70 5.68
N LEU A 106 8.98 8.99 6.14
CA LEU A 106 10.28 9.61 6.41
C LEU A 106 10.96 10.07 5.12
N SER A 107 11.05 9.21 4.10
CA SER A 107 11.69 9.57 2.82
C SER A 107 11.01 10.77 2.16
N LEU A 108 9.67 10.74 2.06
CA LEU A 108 8.92 11.82 1.41
C LEU A 108 8.99 13.15 2.19
N LEU A 109 9.12 13.11 3.51
CA LEU A 109 9.33 14.33 4.30
C LEU A 109 10.72 14.93 4.12
N LEU A 110 11.76 14.08 4.03
CA LEU A 110 13.13 14.56 3.87
C LEU A 110 13.37 15.17 2.48
N ASP A 111 12.65 14.68 1.47
CA ASP A 111 12.78 15.13 0.09
C ASP A 111 11.71 16.14 -0.37
N ASP A 112 10.79 16.62 0.48
CA ASP A 112 9.61 17.42 0.04
C ASP A 112 9.97 18.57 -0.93
N ALA A 113 10.99 19.37 -0.61
CA ALA A 113 11.45 20.46 -1.49
C ALA A 113 12.13 19.97 -2.78
N ARG A 114 12.91 18.87 -2.72
CA ARG A 114 13.55 18.28 -3.90
C ARG A 114 12.52 17.63 -4.82
N LEU A 115 11.49 17.03 -4.24
CA LEU A 115 10.40 16.40 -4.95
C LEU A 115 9.58 17.45 -5.71
N ASP A 116 9.28 18.59 -5.09
CA ASP A 116 8.63 19.72 -5.76
C ASP A 116 9.49 20.24 -6.95
N ALA A 117 10.82 20.32 -6.80
CA ALA A 117 11.72 20.71 -7.88
C ALA A 117 11.76 19.66 -9.02
N ALA A 118 11.83 18.37 -8.68
CA ALA A 118 11.80 17.28 -9.65
C ALA A 118 10.48 17.24 -10.42
N GLN A 119 9.34 17.51 -9.75
CA GLN A 119 8.03 17.65 -10.42
C GLN A 119 8.00 18.82 -11.40
N ALA A 120 8.60 19.97 -11.04
CA ALA A 120 8.71 21.11 -11.94
C ALA A 120 9.54 20.75 -13.18
N ALA A 121 10.68 20.06 -13.00
CA ALA A 121 11.49 19.56 -14.11
C ALA A 121 10.72 18.54 -14.99
N ALA A 122 9.93 17.66 -14.37
CA ALA A 122 9.14 16.64 -15.05
C ALA A 122 8.04 17.22 -15.95
N SER A 123 7.64 18.48 -15.71
CA SER A 123 6.61 19.15 -16.49
C SER A 123 6.97 19.29 -17.97
N SER A 124 8.26 19.32 -18.31
CA SER A 124 8.75 19.34 -19.70
C SER A 124 8.37 18.08 -20.50
N TYR A 125 8.20 16.93 -19.83
CA TYR A 125 7.81 15.66 -20.44
C TYR A 125 6.29 15.48 -20.51
N LYS A 126 5.52 16.36 -19.85
CA LYS A 126 4.08 16.14 -19.63
C LYS A 126 3.32 16.03 -20.94
N ASP A 127 3.63 16.83 -21.95
CA ASP A 127 2.86 16.83 -23.20
C ASP A 127 3.35 15.78 -24.22
N MET A 128 4.36 14.99 -23.87
CA MET A 128 4.91 13.97 -24.77
C MET A 128 4.04 12.69 -24.75
N ALA A 129 3.86 12.10 -25.94
CA ALA A 129 3.20 10.80 -26.10
C ALA A 129 4.09 9.64 -25.64
N ALA A 130 5.41 9.80 -25.71
CA ALA A 130 6.40 8.87 -25.19
C ALA A 130 7.51 9.64 -24.47
N SER A 131 7.95 9.14 -23.31
CA SER A 131 9.11 9.67 -22.61
C SER A 131 9.73 8.63 -21.68
N ALA A 132 11.06 8.66 -21.61
CA ALA A 132 11.85 8.02 -20.57
C ALA A 132 12.60 9.15 -19.85
N ALA A 133 12.41 9.29 -18.54
CA ALA A 133 13.11 10.33 -17.80
C ALA A 133 14.38 9.77 -17.15
N SER A 134 15.52 10.30 -17.63
CA SER A 134 16.85 9.99 -17.09
C SER A 134 16.85 10.06 -15.57
N HIS A 135 17.67 9.21 -14.96
CA HIS A 135 18.02 9.25 -13.55
C HIS A 135 18.40 10.66 -13.06
N ASP A 136 18.97 11.51 -13.91
CA ASP A 136 19.42 12.88 -13.57
C ASP A 136 18.29 13.76 -13.01
N ILE A 137 17.03 13.55 -13.44
CA ILE A 137 15.89 14.35 -12.94
C ILE A 137 15.59 14.09 -11.46
N ALA A 138 16.11 12.98 -10.94
CA ALA A 138 15.82 12.47 -9.61
C ALA A 138 17.08 11.95 -8.91
N GLU A 139 18.26 12.41 -9.32
CA GLU A 139 19.56 11.94 -8.80
C GLU A 139 19.64 12.16 -7.29
N ASP A 140 19.16 13.33 -6.83
CA ASP A 140 19.15 13.73 -5.41
C ASP A 140 17.97 13.18 -4.60
N LEU A 141 17.11 12.35 -5.19
CA LEU A 141 15.94 11.78 -4.52
C LEU A 141 16.22 10.40 -3.92
N ASP A 142 15.71 10.17 -2.71
CA ASP A 142 15.65 8.85 -2.09
C ASP A 142 14.83 7.86 -2.97
N PRO A 143 15.12 6.54 -2.96
CA PRO A 143 14.39 5.57 -3.76
C PRO A 143 12.86 5.66 -3.62
N VAL A 144 12.33 5.93 -2.42
CA VAL A 144 10.88 6.10 -2.21
C VAL A 144 10.35 7.34 -2.94
N SER A 145 11.07 8.46 -2.89
CA SER A 145 10.68 9.70 -3.56
C SER A 145 10.68 9.51 -5.08
N ARG A 146 11.63 8.72 -5.61
CA ARG A 146 11.66 8.29 -7.03
C ARG A 146 10.47 7.43 -7.41
N LEU A 147 10.14 6.44 -6.58
CA LEU A 147 8.93 5.63 -6.76
C LEU A 147 7.67 6.51 -6.82
N TRP A 148 7.59 7.51 -5.94
CA TRP A 148 6.42 8.40 -5.89
C TRP A 148 6.30 9.29 -7.12
N ILE A 149 7.38 9.95 -7.57
CA ILE A 149 7.32 10.82 -8.78
C ILE A 149 7.07 9.99 -10.04
N GLY A 150 7.72 8.83 -10.17
CA GLY A 150 7.51 7.91 -11.29
C GLY A 150 6.07 7.41 -11.34
N SER A 151 5.51 6.97 -10.22
CA SER A 151 4.12 6.50 -10.17
C SER A 151 3.12 7.63 -10.43
N ALA A 152 3.38 8.85 -9.93
CA ALA A 152 2.54 10.01 -10.16
C ALA A 152 2.53 10.42 -11.64
N PHE A 153 3.69 10.43 -12.29
CA PHE A 153 3.83 10.75 -13.70
C PHE A 153 3.14 9.68 -14.58
N CYS A 154 3.36 8.40 -14.29
CA CYS A 154 2.66 7.29 -14.95
C CYS A 154 1.13 7.38 -14.82
N ALA A 155 0.62 7.68 -13.61
CA ALA A 155 -0.81 7.82 -13.39
C ALA A 155 -1.41 9.03 -14.16
N ASP A 156 -0.71 10.16 -14.21
CA ASP A 156 -1.10 11.32 -15.02
C ASP A 156 -1.06 11.01 -16.52
N HIS A 157 -0.02 10.32 -16.98
CA HIS A 157 0.11 9.91 -18.38
C HIS A 157 -1.06 9.02 -18.82
N ILE A 158 -1.38 7.97 -18.05
CA ILE A 158 -2.56 7.13 -18.31
C ILE A 158 -3.84 7.99 -18.31
N ARG A 159 -3.98 8.90 -17.34
CA ARG A 159 -5.16 9.77 -17.24
C ARG A 159 -5.38 10.64 -18.46
N ARG A 160 -4.31 11.26 -18.97
CA ARG A 160 -4.36 12.08 -20.18
C ARG A 160 -4.76 11.28 -21.41
N HIS A 161 -4.41 10.00 -21.47
CA HIS A 161 -4.72 9.13 -22.61
C HIS A 161 -6.00 8.28 -22.42
N TYR A 162 -6.73 8.38 -21.30
CA TYR A 162 -7.97 7.61 -21.08
C TYR A 162 -9.02 7.81 -22.16
N HIS A 163 -9.15 9.03 -22.67
CA HIS A 163 -10.12 9.38 -23.72
C HIS A 163 -9.85 8.66 -25.05
N LEU A 164 -8.67 8.06 -25.22
CA LEU A 164 -8.31 7.27 -26.40
C LEU A 164 -8.75 5.81 -26.29
N LEU A 165 -9.09 5.34 -25.09
CA LEU A 165 -9.57 3.98 -24.87
C LEU A 165 -11.05 3.89 -25.26
N SER A 166 -11.33 2.95 -26.16
CA SER A 166 -12.63 2.70 -26.80
C SER A 166 -13.46 1.62 -26.11
N ASP A 167 -12.87 0.89 -25.16
CA ASP A 167 -13.49 -0.20 -24.41
C ASP A 167 -13.01 -0.20 -22.95
N VAL A 168 -13.57 -1.08 -22.13
CA VAL A 168 -13.14 -1.29 -20.74
C VAL A 168 -11.68 -1.74 -20.73
N PRO A 169 -10.80 -1.02 -20.02
CA PRO A 169 -9.38 -1.34 -20.02
C PRO A 169 -9.02 -2.58 -19.20
N VAL A 170 -7.99 -3.27 -19.67
CA VAL A 170 -7.25 -4.28 -18.91
C VAL A 170 -5.88 -3.71 -18.52
N TYR A 171 -5.45 -3.97 -17.30
CA TYR A 171 -4.21 -3.44 -16.73
C TYR A 171 -3.23 -4.56 -16.41
N TRP A 172 -1.96 -4.32 -16.71
CA TRP A 172 -0.84 -5.08 -16.18
C TRP A 172 -0.10 -4.26 -15.11
N THR A 173 0.14 -4.88 -13.95
CA THR A 173 0.77 -4.26 -12.79
C THR A 173 2.09 -4.96 -12.51
N ARG A 174 3.14 -4.19 -12.18
CA ARG A 174 4.50 -4.76 -12.01
C ARG A 174 4.81 -5.09 -10.55
N GLU A 175 4.06 -4.57 -9.60
CA GLU A 175 4.25 -4.79 -8.17
C GLU A 175 4.22 -6.31 -7.86
N GLN A 176 5.30 -6.85 -7.30
CA GLN A 176 5.43 -8.27 -6.92
C GLN A 176 5.54 -8.48 -5.42
N ARG A 177 5.93 -7.43 -4.68
CA ARG A 177 6.17 -7.47 -3.23
C ARG A 177 5.29 -6.49 -2.50
N GLY A 178 5.07 -6.73 -1.21
CA GLY A 178 4.28 -5.84 -0.37
C GLY A 178 4.86 -4.43 -0.25
N GLU A 179 6.18 -4.30 -0.31
CA GLU A 179 6.87 -3.01 -0.33
C GLU A 179 6.39 -2.15 -1.52
N GLU A 180 6.45 -2.72 -2.72
CA GLU A 180 6.00 -2.11 -3.97
C GLU A 180 4.47 -1.87 -3.95
N ALA A 181 3.71 -2.87 -3.52
CA ALA A 181 2.25 -2.82 -3.47
C ALA A 181 1.71 -1.82 -2.44
N SER A 182 2.49 -1.50 -1.39
CA SER A 182 2.11 -0.51 -0.37
C SER A 182 1.89 0.88 -0.96
N THR A 183 2.47 1.18 -2.13
CA THR A 183 2.23 2.43 -2.85
C THR A 183 0.78 2.58 -3.29
N TRP A 184 0.07 1.49 -3.62
CA TRP A 184 -1.38 1.53 -3.92
C TRP A 184 -2.20 1.89 -2.68
N LEU A 185 -1.77 1.41 -1.52
CA LEU A 185 -2.47 1.60 -0.25
C LEU A 185 -2.27 3.00 0.32
N LEU A 186 -1.05 3.54 0.20
CA LEU A 186 -0.61 4.70 0.96
C LEU A 186 -0.39 5.95 0.12
N PHE A 187 -0.06 5.86 -1.17
CA PHE A 187 0.09 7.06 -2.00
C PHE A 187 -1.29 7.64 -2.32
N ARG A 188 -1.51 8.88 -1.88
CA ARG A 188 -2.80 9.57 -2.06
C ARG A 188 -3.22 9.64 -3.52
N HIS A 189 -2.27 9.90 -4.42
CA HIS A 189 -2.57 10.01 -5.85
C HIS A 189 -2.98 8.66 -6.48
N LYS A 190 -2.44 7.52 -6.00
CA LYS A 190 -2.80 6.18 -6.46
C LYS A 190 -4.22 5.82 -6.04
N LEU A 191 -4.62 6.18 -4.82
CA LEU A 191 -5.99 5.99 -4.35
C LEU A 191 -6.99 6.82 -5.16
N SER A 192 -6.70 8.10 -5.40
CA SER A 192 -7.52 8.94 -6.29
C SER A 192 -7.61 8.32 -7.68
N TYR A 193 -6.48 7.87 -8.24
CA TYR A 193 -6.44 7.23 -9.55
C TYR A 193 -7.31 5.97 -9.62
N LEU A 194 -7.23 5.05 -8.66
CA LEU A 194 -8.09 3.86 -8.63
C LEU A 194 -9.57 4.23 -8.53
N ARG A 195 -9.92 5.21 -7.70
CA ARG A 195 -11.30 5.65 -7.53
C ARG A 195 -11.86 6.28 -8.80
N ASP A 196 -11.13 7.21 -9.41
CA ASP A 196 -11.57 7.93 -10.60
C ASP A 196 -11.78 6.96 -11.77
N THR A 197 -10.84 6.03 -11.95
CA THR A 197 -10.90 5.03 -13.02
C THR A 197 -12.04 4.04 -12.82
N ALA A 198 -12.26 3.57 -11.58
CA ALA A 198 -13.40 2.71 -11.26
C ALA A 198 -14.74 3.42 -11.47
N MET A 199 -14.83 4.72 -11.16
CA MET A 199 -16.04 5.51 -11.42
C MET A 199 -16.33 5.66 -12.92
N GLN A 200 -15.30 5.87 -13.74
CA GLN A 200 -15.43 6.05 -15.17
C GLN A 200 -16.04 4.82 -15.88
N PHE A 201 -15.69 3.61 -15.43
CA PHE A 201 -16.15 2.36 -16.04
C PHE A 201 -17.22 1.63 -15.23
N ARG A 202 -17.83 2.28 -14.23
CA ARG A 202 -18.83 1.65 -13.34
C ARG A 202 -20.04 1.09 -14.08
N SER A 203 -20.48 1.73 -15.15
CA SER A 203 -21.66 1.33 -15.94
C SER A 203 -21.32 0.37 -17.08
N ALA A 204 -20.07 -0.08 -17.20
CA ALA A 204 -19.69 -1.00 -18.24
C ALA A 204 -20.28 -2.40 -18.00
N SER A 205 -20.53 -3.13 -19.09
CA SER A 205 -21.08 -4.49 -19.02
C SER A 205 -20.08 -5.54 -18.51
N GLN A 206 -18.79 -5.21 -18.53
CA GLN A 206 -17.70 -6.04 -18.03
C GLN A 206 -16.88 -5.26 -17.01
N PRO A 207 -16.37 -5.92 -15.96
CA PRO A 207 -15.50 -5.26 -15.00
C PRO A 207 -14.15 -4.94 -15.63
N MET A 208 -13.51 -3.87 -15.14
CA MET A 208 -12.07 -3.68 -15.39
C MET A 208 -11.28 -4.81 -14.73
N ILE A 209 -10.20 -5.22 -15.38
CA ILE A 209 -9.32 -6.28 -14.87
C ILE A 209 -7.93 -5.73 -14.67
N ARG A 210 -7.33 -6.01 -13.51
CA ARG A 210 -5.94 -5.68 -13.20
C ARG A 210 -5.17 -6.93 -12.80
N MET A 211 -4.13 -7.20 -13.56
CA MET A 211 -3.35 -8.43 -13.46
C MET A 211 -2.01 -8.18 -12.78
N PHE A 212 -1.54 -9.20 -12.07
CA PHE A 212 -0.24 -9.23 -11.40
C PHE A 212 0.52 -10.49 -11.79
N CYS A 213 1.84 -10.37 -11.91
CA CYS A 213 2.73 -11.52 -11.90
C CYS A 213 3.40 -11.60 -10.54
N LEU A 214 3.06 -12.65 -9.78
CA LEU A 214 3.58 -12.93 -8.44
C LEU A 214 4.32 -14.27 -8.45
N PRO A 215 5.56 -14.35 -8.96
CA PRO A 215 6.27 -15.61 -9.03
C PRO A 215 6.47 -16.26 -7.67
N SER A 216 6.40 -17.58 -7.59
CA SER A 216 6.46 -18.29 -6.30
C SER A 216 7.75 -18.02 -5.53
N HIS A 217 8.88 -17.79 -6.23
CA HIS A 217 10.15 -17.43 -5.59
C HIS A 217 10.11 -16.04 -4.94
N ALA A 218 9.40 -15.07 -5.53
CA ALA A 218 9.23 -13.74 -4.95
C ALA A 218 8.33 -13.79 -3.71
N VAL A 219 7.27 -14.61 -3.75
CA VAL A 219 6.38 -14.87 -2.61
C VAL A 219 7.14 -15.54 -1.46
N ALA A 220 7.91 -16.59 -1.76
CA ALA A 220 8.70 -17.32 -0.75
C ALA A 220 9.76 -16.44 -0.08
N ALA A 221 10.35 -15.50 -0.83
CA ALA A 221 11.31 -14.54 -0.32
C ALA A 221 10.68 -13.29 0.34
N SER A 222 9.35 -13.22 0.46
CA SER A 222 8.64 -12.10 1.07
C SER A 222 8.31 -12.37 2.53
N SER A 223 8.52 -11.36 3.38
CA SER A 223 8.09 -11.40 4.77
C SER A 223 6.56 -11.55 4.89
N MET A 224 6.07 -11.98 6.05
CA MET A 224 4.63 -12.02 6.31
C MET A 224 3.96 -10.64 6.12
N SER A 225 4.63 -9.58 6.56
CA SER A 225 4.14 -8.20 6.38
C SER A 225 4.05 -7.80 4.91
N GLU A 226 5.02 -8.17 4.07
CA GLU A 226 4.94 -7.93 2.64
C GLU A 226 3.78 -8.69 1.98
N ARG A 227 3.63 -9.98 2.31
CA ARG A 227 2.53 -10.80 1.78
C ARG A 227 1.16 -10.21 2.17
N ILE A 228 1.01 -9.73 3.40
CA ILE A 228 -0.20 -9.03 3.86
C ILE A 228 -0.42 -7.73 3.08
N LEU A 229 0.59 -6.87 2.93
CA LEU A 229 0.43 -5.60 2.20
C LEU A 229 0.06 -5.82 0.74
N LEU A 230 0.59 -6.87 0.12
CA LEU A 230 0.23 -7.27 -1.24
C LEU A 230 -1.24 -7.68 -1.33
N LEU A 231 -1.71 -8.54 -0.40
CA LEU A 231 -3.12 -8.93 -0.33
C LEU A 231 -4.03 -7.72 -0.10
N LEU A 232 -3.66 -6.80 0.79
CA LEU A 232 -4.43 -5.58 1.05
C LEU A 232 -4.51 -4.68 -0.19
N ALA A 233 -3.43 -4.57 -0.98
CA ALA A 233 -3.45 -3.79 -2.21
C ALA A 233 -4.40 -4.39 -3.26
N VAL A 234 -4.41 -5.72 -3.40
CA VAL A 234 -5.38 -6.42 -4.26
C VAL A 234 -6.81 -6.23 -3.74
N ALA A 235 -7.02 -6.34 -2.42
CA ALA A 235 -8.32 -6.12 -1.80
C ALA A 235 -8.83 -4.69 -1.99
N LEU A 236 -7.95 -3.68 -1.97
CA LEU A 236 -8.31 -2.30 -2.30
C LEU A 236 -8.89 -2.19 -3.71
N MET A 237 -8.28 -2.86 -4.69
CA MET A 237 -8.75 -2.85 -6.09
C MET A 237 -10.10 -3.54 -6.23
N GLU A 238 -10.25 -4.72 -5.64
CA GLU A 238 -11.51 -5.47 -5.59
C GLU A 238 -12.63 -4.65 -4.91
N SER A 239 -12.30 -3.85 -3.88
CA SER A 239 -13.26 -2.98 -3.19
C SER A 239 -13.84 -1.87 -4.09
N PHE A 240 -13.15 -1.53 -5.18
CA PHE A 240 -13.63 -0.59 -6.20
C PHE A 240 -14.32 -1.29 -7.37
N GLY A 241 -14.52 -2.60 -7.32
CA GLY A 241 -15.09 -3.38 -8.43
C GLY A 241 -14.11 -3.65 -9.57
N ILE A 242 -12.81 -3.49 -9.31
CA ILE A 242 -11.75 -3.85 -10.26
C ILE A 242 -11.38 -5.31 -10.01
N HIS A 243 -11.68 -6.18 -10.96
CA HIS A 243 -11.35 -7.59 -10.86
C HIS A 243 -9.84 -7.77 -10.93
N THR A 244 -9.32 -8.67 -10.10
CA THR A 244 -7.89 -8.98 -10.07
C THR A 244 -7.62 -10.38 -10.58
N ALA A 245 -6.47 -10.55 -11.23
CA ALA A 245 -5.97 -11.84 -11.66
C ALA A 245 -4.47 -11.93 -11.36
N VAL A 246 -4.00 -13.14 -11.07
CA VAL A 246 -2.61 -13.39 -10.68
C VAL A 246 -2.07 -14.56 -11.48
N THR A 247 -0.89 -14.39 -12.05
CA THR A 247 -0.08 -15.48 -12.57
C THR A 247 1.15 -15.67 -11.69
N ASP A 248 1.57 -16.91 -11.50
CA ASP A 248 2.83 -17.29 -10.85
C ASP A 248 3.96 -17.56 -11.86
N ASP A 249 3.67 -17.45 -13.16
CA ASP A 249 4.64 -17.70 -14.22
C ASP A 249 5.66 -16.56 -14.31
N PRO A 250 6.95 -16.83 -14.08
CA PRO A 250 8.01 -15.83 -14.09
C PRO A 250 8.27 -15.22 -15.48
N GLU A 251 7.82 -15.82 -16.58
CA GLU A 251 8.01 -15.28 -17.93
C GLU A 251 7.36 -13.89 -18.06
N TYR A 252 6.22 -13.69 -17.39
CA TYR A 252 5.49 -12.43 -17.42
C TYR A 252 6.09 -11.31 -16.54
N THR A 253 7.14 -11.58 -15.77
CA THR A 253 7.79 -10.56 -14.93
C THR A 253 8.42 -9.41 -15.73
N THR A 254 8.71 -9.66 -17.00
CA THR A 254 9.35 -8.72 -17.93
C THR A 254 8.34 -7.82 -18.64
N LEU A 255 7.03 -8.11 -18.56
CA LEU A 255 6.00 -7.28 -19.18
C LEU A 255 6.00 -5.87 -18.56
N PRO A 256 5.95 -4.81 -19.40
CA PRO A 256 5.90 -3.44 -18.90
C PRO A 256 4.57 -3.20 -18.19
N GLY A 257 4.56 -2.25 -17.24
CA GLY A 257 3.32 -1.75 -16.68
C GLY A 257 2.53 -1.11 -17.81
N LEU A 258 1.29 -1.54 -18.02
CA LEU A 258 0.50 -1.08 -19.15
C LEU A 258 -1.00 -1.10 -18.84
N VAL A 259 -1.73 -0.29 -19.57
CA VAL A 259 -3.18 -0.36 -19.71
C VAL A 259 -3.52 -0.46 -21.18
N MET A 260 -4.48 -1.31 -21.54
CA MET A 260 -4.87 -1.45 -22.94
C MET A 260 -6.35 -1.74 -23.11
N ASP A 261 -6.84 -1.41 -24.30
CA ASP A 261 -8.11 -1.88 -24.84
C ASP A 261 -7.85 -2.76 -26.08
N LYS A 262 -8.87 -2.94 -26.93
CA LYS A 262 -8.74 -3.71 -28.18
C LYS A 262 -7.83 -3.06 -29.22
N GLN A 263 -7.64 -1.75 -29.19
CA GLN A 263 -7.03 -0.97 -30.28
C GLN A 263 -5.75 -0.24 -29.88
N ARG A 264 -5.50 -0.05 -28.58
CA ARG A 264 -4.38 0.76 -28.08
C ARG A 264 -3.80 0.17 -26.81
N ALA A 265 -2.50 0.35 -26.62
CA ALA A 265 -1.81 0.10 -25.37
C ALA A 265 -1.09 1.37 -24.92
N ILE A 266 -1.24 1.71 -23.65
CA ILE A 266 -0.56 2.82 -22.98
C ILE A 266 0.38 2.20 -21.94
N MET A 267 1.67 2.36 -22.16
CA MET A 267 2.72 1.91 -21.26
C MET A 267 2.98 2.95 -20.20
N ALA A 268 3.13 2.49 -18.97
CA ALA A 268 3.34 3.30 -17.79
C ALA A 268 4.12 2.49 -16.75
N THR A 269 5.44 2.47 -16.91
CA THR A 269 6.37 1.70 -16.08
C THR A 269 7.18 2.65 -15.20
N TRP A 270 7.17 2.40 -13.89
CA TRP A 270 7.95 3.16 -12.89
C TRP A 270 8.61 2.24 -11.85
N ILE A 271 8.17 0.98 -11.76
CA ILE A 271 8.81 -0.07 -10.97
C ILE A 271 9.71 -0.88 -11.89
N ARG A 272 10.97 -1.05 -11.49
CA ARG A 272 11.98 -1.79 -12.27
C ARG A 272 12.03 -1.29 -13.73
N ALA A 273 11.92 0.02 -13.88
CA ALA A 273 12.29 0.73 -15.10
C ALA A 273 13.79 0.98 -15.10
N ASP A 274 14.39 1.09 -16.29
CA ASP A 274 15.80 1.48 -16.46
C ASP A 274 16.04 2.97 -16.14
N ASP A 275 14.98 3.71 -15.80
CA ASP A 275 14.88 5.14 -15.59
C ASP A 275 13.82 5.45 -14.51
N VAL A 276 13.59 6.73 -14.16
CA VAL A 276 12.58 7.09 -13.14
C VAL A 276 11.16 6.68 -13.57
N TRP A 277 10.88 6.82 -14.87
CA TRP A 277 9.70 6.25 -15.53
C TRP A 277 9.97 6.00 -17.00
N HIS A 278 9.15 5.14 -17.58
CA HIS A 278 9.00 4.95 -19.01
C HIS A 278 7.52 4.93 -19.36
N VAL A 279 7.11 5.88 -20.20
CA VAL A 279 5.74 5.98 -20.72
C VAL A 279 5.74 6.01 -22.25
N ASP A 280 4.72 5.39 -22.85
CA ASP A 280 4.51 5.36 -24.29
C ASP A 280 3.02 5.07 -24.59
N ALA A 281 2.56 5.42 -25.78
CA ALA A 281 1.22 5.07 -26.27
C ALA A 281 1.32 4.55 -27.70
N THR A 282 0.78 3.36 -27.94
CA THR A 282 0.94 2.65 -29.23
C THR A 282 -0.36 2.06 -29.76
N GLU A 283 -0.51 2.14 -31.08
CA GLU A 283 -1.58 1.53 -31.87
C GLU A 283 -1.06 0.41 -32.78
N HIS A 284 0.22 0.03 -32.60
CA HIS A 284 0.88 -0.96 -33.44
C HIS A 284 0.25 -2.33 -33.23
N ARG A 285 -0.42 -2.83 -34.27
CA ARG A 285 -1.24 -4.06 -34.23
C ARG A 285 -0.48 -5.27 -33.70
N ASN A 286 0.79 -5.44 -34.07
CA ASN A 286 1.60 -6.57 -33.63
C ASN A 286 1.89 -6.50 -32.12
N THR A 287 2.22 -5.31 -31.62
CA THR A 287 2.44 -5.07 -30.18
C THR A 287 1.17 -5.31 -29.37
N ILE A 288 0.04 -4.80 -29.86
CA ILE A 288 -1.27 -5.01 -29.23
C ILE A 288 -1.65 -6.49 -29.22
N ALA A 289 -1.42 -7.21 -30.32
CA ALA A 289 -1.70 -8.64 -30.39
C ALA A 289 -0.87 -9.41 -29.35
N ALA A 290 0.43 -9.14 -29.27
CA ALA A 290 1.32 -9.78 -28.29
C ALA A 290 0.86 -9.54 -26.84
N TYR A 291 0.53 -8.29 -26.47
CA TYR A 291 0.01 -7.99 -25.14
C TYR A 291 -1.36 -8.64 -24.90
N ARG A 292 -2.25 -8.63 -25.89
CA ARG A 292 -3.57 -9.26 -25.76
C ARG A 292 -3.45 -10.76 -25.53
N ASP A 293 -2.54 -11.44 -26.22
CA ASP A 293 -2.32 -12.88 -26.05
C ASP A 293 -1.78 -13.18 -24.65
N ALA A 294 -0.82 -12.39 -24.16
CA ALA A 294 -0.29 -12.53 -22.80
C ALA A 294 -1.35 -12.28 -21.72
N LEU A 295 -2.08 -11.17 -21.80
CA LEU A 295 -3.13 -10.83 -20.82
C LEU A 295 -4.30 -11.83 -20.89
N GLY A 296 -4.68 -12.26 -22.09
CA GLY A 296 -5.70 -13.29 -22.29
C GLY A 296 -5.30 -14.62 -21.68
N HIS A 297 -4.04 -15.02 -21.80
CA HIS A 297 -3.50 -16.22 -21.16
C HIS A 297 -3.58 -16.13 -19.63
N VAL A 298 -3.10 -15.02 -19.04
CA VAL A 298 -3.14 -14.82 -17.58
C VAL A 298 -4.56 -14.77 -17.05
N GLN A 299 -5.49 -14.14 -17.77
CA GLN A 299 -6.89 -14.12 -17.38
C GLN A 299 -7.51 -15.52 -17.34
N ALA A 300 -7.19 -16.36 -18.33
CA ALA A 300 -7.73 -17.71 -18.44
C ALA A 300 -7.11 -18.71 -17.43
N HIS A 301 -5.87 -18.48 -17.01
CA HIS A 301 -5.11 -19.40 -16.15
C HIS A 301 -4.72 -18.77 -14.81
N SER A 302 -5.47 -17.78 -14.33
CA SER A 302 -5.19 -17.08 -13.08
C SER A 302 -5.22 -18.05 -11.89
N VAL A 303 -4.17 -18.05 -11.07
CA VAL A 303 -4.09 -18.89 -9.85
C VAL A 303 -5.10 -18.46 -8.79
N THR A 304 -5.62 -17.23 -8.89
CA THR A 304 -6.67 -16.69 -8.02
C THR A 304 -8.06 -16.73 -8.64
N ALA A 305 -8.26 -17.43 -9.77
CA ALA A 305 -9.53 -17.43 -10.49
C ALA A 305 -10.72 -17.81 -9.57
N ASN A 306 -11.72 -16.93 -9.54
CA ASN A 306 -13.01 -17.14 -8.87
C ASN A 306 -14.01 -16.08 -9.34
N ASP A 307 -15.30 -16.40 -9.35
CA ASP A 307 -16.35 -15.48 -9.77
C ASP A 307 -16.57 -14.34 -8.75
N THR A 308 -16.32 -14.61 -7.47
CA THR A 308 -16.55 -13.65 -6.39
C THR A 308 -15.25 -12.97 -5.95
N PRO A 309 -15.28 -11.66 -5.56
CA PRO A 309 -14.12 -11.01 -4.97
C PRO A 309 -13.57 -11.74 -3.74
N GLY A 310 -14.46 -12.26 -2.88
CA GLY A 310 -14.07 -13.01 -1.70
C GLY A 310 -13.34 -14.31 -2.01
N GLY A 311 -13.80 -15.06 -3.01
CA GLY A 311 -13.10 -16.25 -3.47
C GLY A 311 -11.73 -15.94 -4.08
N ARG A 312 -11.60 -14.87 -4.88
CA ARG A 312 -10.31 -14.45 -5.43
C ARG A 312 -9.31 -14.06 -4.35
N LEU A 313 -9.75 -13.29 -3.35
CA LEU A 313 -8.90 -12.89 -2.23
C LEU A 313 -8.53 -14.06 -1.31
N ARG A 314 -9.42 -15.03 -1.13
CA ARG A 314 -9.13 -16.27 -0.38
C ARG A 314 -8.09 -17.12 -1.10
N HIS A 315 -8.25 -17.37 -2.40
CA HIS A 315 -7.24 -18.07 -3.20
C HIS A 315 -5.89 -17.32 -3.19
N LEU A 316 -5.91 -15.97 -3.21
CA LEU A 316 -4.70 -15.19 -3.05
C LEU A 316 -4.07 -15.38 -1.66
N ALA A 317 -4.87 -15.39 -0.58
CA ALA A 317 -4.37 -15.65 0.76
C ALA A 317 -3.70 -17.03 0.86
N ASP A 318 -4.31 -18.06 0.27
CA ASP A 318 -3.77 -19.42 0.20
C ASP A 318 -2.44 -19.43 -0.57
N TYR A 319 -2.39 -18.80 -1.75
CA TYR A 319 -1.17 -18.67 -2.56
C TYR A 319 -0.05 -17.92 -1.81
N LEU A 320 -0.41 -16.88 -1.06
CA LEU A 320 0.51 -16.13 -0.22
C LEU A 320 0.78 -16.80 1.13
N ASN A 321 0.23 -18.00 1.41
CA ASN A 321 0.37 -18.70 2.68
C ASN A 321 0.03 -17.80 3.90
N LEU A 322 -1.17 -17.24 3.86
CA LEU A 322 -1.77 -16.39 4.89
C LEU A 322 -3.04 -17.07 5.43
N ASP A 323 -3.23 -17.04 6.76
CA ASP A 323 -4.48 -17.50 7.38
C ASP A 323 -5.63 -16.53 7.04
N TRP A 324 -6.52 -16.96 6.16
CA TRP A 324 -7.67 -16.17 5.70
C TRP A 324 -8.62 -15.79 6.83
N HIS A 325 -8.97 -16.71 7.72
CA HIS A 325 -9.94 -16.44 8.79
C HIS A 325 -9.39 -15.47 9.82
N TRP A 326 -8.13 -15.64 10.20
CA TRP A 326 -7.44 -14.69 11.07
C TRP A 326 -7.38 -13.31 10.41
N LEU A 327 -6.97 -13.24 9.14
CA LEU A 327 -6.84 -11.98 8.41
C LEU A 327 -8.18 -11.28 8.28
N GLN A 328 -9.25 -12.00 7.94
CA GLN A 328 -10.60 -11.46 7.78
C GLN A 328 -11.13 -10.86 9.09
N ASN A 329 -11.00 -11.59 10.21
CA ASN A 329 -11.42 -11.11 11.53
C ASN A 329 -10.64 -9.85 11.93
N ARG A 330 -9.32 -9.85 11.75
CA ARG A 330 -8.49 -8.69 12.08
C ARG A 330 -8.78 -7.49 11.18
N CYS A 331 -9.04 -7.72 9.89
CA CYS A 331 -9.46 -6.68 8.96
C CYS A 331 -10.86 -6.11 9.31
N ALA A 332 -11.78 -6.91 9.86
CA ALA A 332 -13.07 -6.40 10.35
C ALA A 332 -12.88 -5.42 11.51
N ASP A 333 -12.09 -5.82 12.52
CA ASP A 333 -11.76 -4.97 13.68
C ASP A 333 -11.07 -3.66 13.24
N LEU A 334 -10.02 -3.78 12.41
CA LEU A 334 -9.24 -2.64 11.93
C LEU A 334 -10.02 -1.78 10.95
N GLY A 335 -10.91 -2.38 10.14
CA GLY A 335 -11.75 -1.65 9.20
C GLY A 335 -12.80 -0.80 9.91
N GLN A 336 -13.34 -1.27 11.04
CA GLN A 336 -14.27 -0.49 11.86
C GLN A 336 -13.58 0.68 12.56
N TYR A 337 -12.34 0.49 13.02
CA TYR A 337 -11.63 1.47 13.85
C TYR A 337 -10.73 2.44 13.07
N GLY A 338 -10.08 1.95 12.01
CA GLY A 338 -9.08 2.63 11.19
C GLY A 338 -7.67 2.63 11.81
N PHE A 339 -6.66 3.01 11.03
CA PHE A 339 -5.24 3.02 11.45
C PHE A 339 -4.73 4.36 12.00
N ALA A 340 -5.55 5.42 12.00
CA ALA A 340 -5.09 6.79 12.28
C ALA A 340 -4.52 7.00 13.70
N GLY A 341 -4.93 6.18 14.67
CA GLY A 341 -4.36 6.20 16.03
C GLY A 341 -2.96 5.55 16.12
N LEU A 342 -2.63 4.68 15.16
CA LEU A 342 -1.42 3.87 15.15
C LEU A 342 -0.35 4.43 14.19
N ALA A 343 -0.75 4.75 12.96
CA ALA A 343 0.16 4.94 11.84
C ALA A 343 -0.16 6.19 11.01
N GLU A 344 -0.68 7.27 11.61
CA GLU A 344 -0.99 8.49 10.86
C GLU A 344 0.25 9.05 10.13
N PRO A 345 0.22 9.20 8.79
CA PRO A 345 1.31 9.82 8.04
C PRO A 345 1.48 11.30 8.39
N ARG A 346 2.70 11.82 8.22
CA ARG A 346 3.04 13.24 8.35
C ARG A 346 3.14 13.90 6.98
N SER A 347 3.63 13.18 5.97
CA SER A 347 3.69 13.63 4.60
C SER A 347 2.27 13.81 4.03
N ARG A 348 2.02 14.97 3.41
CA ARG A 348 0.77 15.29 2.69
C ARG A 348 0.50 14.36 1.51
N LEU A 349 1.53 13.67 1.02
CA LEU A 349 1.48 12.81 -0.16
C LEU A 349 0.94 11.40 0.16
N LEU A 350 0.79 11.09 1.46
CA LEU A 350 0.30 9.82 1.96
C LEU A 350 -1.14 9.94 2.52
N SER A 351 -1.83 8.81 2.55
CA SER A 351 -3.11 8.64 3.26
C SER A 351 -3.24 7.21 3.78
N LEU A 352 -4.03 7.01 4.85
CA LEU A 352 -4.42 5.68 5.33
C LEU A 352 -5.73 5.19 4.72
N ASP A 353 -6.44 6.04 3.97
CA ASP A 353 -7.76 5.71 3.43
C ASP A 353 -7.77 4.43 2.59
N GLY A 354 -6.68 4.15 1.86
CA GLY A 354 -6.56 2.95 1.04
C GLY A 354 -6.46 1.68 1.87
N VAL A 355 -5.65 1.68 2.93
CA VAL A 355 -5.55 0.53 3.84
C VAL A 355 -6.80 0.36 4.70
N ASP A 356 -7.39 1.46 5.18
CA ASP A 356 -8.67 1.44 5.90
C ASP A 356 -9.79 0.87 5.02
N GLN A 357 -9.84 1.25 3.73
CA GLN A 357 -10.79 0.72 2.77
C GLN A 357 -10.58 -0.77 2.49
N ALA A 358 -9.33 -1.22 2.31
CA ALA A 358 -9.01 -2.63 2.10
C ALA A 358 -9.45 -3.49 3.30
N CYS A 359 -9.12 -3.07 4.52
CA CYS A 359 -9.55 -3.78 5.74
C CYS A 359 -11.07 -3.81 5.88
N ARG A 360 -11.77 -2.68 5.67
CA ARG A 360 -13.24 -2.63 5.67
C ARG A 360 -13.84 -3.59 4.67
N PHE A 361 -13.31 -3.61 3.44
CA PHE A 361 -13.81 -4.50 2.40
C PHE A 361 -13.67 -5.97 2.80
N ILE A 362 -12.45 -6.39 3.18
CA ILE A 362 -12.19 -7.77 3.60
C ILE A 362 -13.08 -8.19 4.77
N GLY A 363 -13.20 -7.33 5.79
CA GLY A 363 -14.01 -7.61 6.97
C GLY A 363 -15.52 -7.73 6.70
N THR A 364 -16.00 -7.30 5.53
CA THR A 364 -17.41 -7.43 5.12
C THR A 364 -17.67 -8.58 4.15
N LEU A 365 -16.63 -9.29 3.69
CA LEU A 365 -16.79 -10.42 2.78
C LEU A 365 -17.43 -11.62 3.49
N PRO A 366 -18.21 -12.45 2.78
CA PRO A 366 -18.86 -13.63 3.34
C PRO A 366 -17.91 -14.81 3.60
#